data_AF-A0A432RA11-F1
#
_entry.id   AF-A0A432RA11-F1
#
_cell.length_a   1.000
_cell.length_b   1.000
_cell.length_c   1.000
_cell.angle_alpha   90.00
_cell.angle_beta   90.00
_cell.angle_gamma   90.00
#
_symmetry.space_group_name_H-M   'P 1'
#
loop_
_entity.id
_entity.type
_entity.pdbx_description
1 polymer ?
#
loop_
_entity_poly.entity_id
_entity_poly.type
_entity_poly.pdbx_seq_one_letter_code
_entity_poly.pdbx_strand_id
1 'polypeptide(L)'
;MRKVAWSVTHQEFIISDHYYFSKLQRYAKEADIQIDEVDEVEKFANYDTIIFNYPEIPFKPEEVDFIEELVKKGKTVGIFAYYKNEDRIADTCNTLSERFGIKFNGDIIIDNVNNYDNDNLLIVTSDLYNMPDNIKKVMLACTDSLITTSPNVRPLVHGEDTAESKLEEETLLFAEYVHPESGGKFIAGGTCVFWDNYSIDLYNNKEFSLNLLTR
;
A
#
# COMPACT_ATOMS: atom_id res chain seq x y z
N MET A 1 -1.37 18.41 -12.17
CA MET A 1 -1.96 17.09 -12.38
C MET A 1 -0.93 15.99 -12.22
N ARG A 2 -1.04 15.20 -11.14
CA ARG A 2 -0.24 13.98 -10.90
C ARG A 2 -0.81 12.84 -11.74
N LYS A 3 0.02 12.03 -12.39
CA LYS A 3 -0.40 10.85 -13.14
C LYS A 3 -0.08 9.57 -12.39
N VAL A 4 -1.11 8.76 -12.17
CA VAL A 4 -1.02 7.47 -11.48
C VAL A 4 -1.38 6.37 -12.46
N ALA A 5 -0.46 5.41 -12.62
CA ALA A 5 -0.78 4.12 -13.23
C ALA A 5 -1.39 3.23 -12.16
N TRP A 6 -2.65 2.85 -12.34
CA TRP A 6 -3.25 1.75 -11.61
C TRP A 6 -3.02 0.48 -12.41
N SER A 7 -2.16 -0.40 -11.91
CA SER A 7 -1.80 -1.62 -12.63
C SER A 7 -3.00 -2.55 -12.78
N VAL A 8 -3.10 -3.20 -13.93
CA VAL A 8 -3.95 -4.38 -14.17
C VAL A 8 -3.15 -5.54 -14.80
N THR A 9 -1.81 -5.46 -14.76
CA THR A 9 -0.90 -6.42 -15.40
C THR A 9 -0.78 -7.75 -14.66
N HIS A 10 -1.08 -7.75 -13.36
CA HIS A 10 -0.91 -8.89 -12.45
C HIS A 10 -2.24 -9.31 -11.80
N GLN A 11 -3.37 -9.04 -12.48
CA GLN A 11 -4.74 -9.34 -12.03
C GLN A 11 -5.20 -8.57 -10.78
N GLU A 12 -4.68 -7.36 -10.62
CA GLU A 12 -5.07 -6.43 -9.55
C GLU A 12 -6.56 -6.10 -9.58
N PHE A 13 -7.11 -5.74 -8.42
CA PHE A 13 -8.43 -5.12 -8.37
C PHE A 13 -8.42 -3.80 -9.13
N ILE A 14 -9.32 -3.68 -10.11
CA ILE A 14 -9.38 -2.55 -11.04
C ILE A 14 -10.02 -1.31 -10.37
N ILE A 15 -9.41 -0.13 -10.55
CA ILE A 15 -9.92 1.13 -9.97
C ILE A 15 -11.29 1.53 -10.54
N SER A 16 -11.64 1.05 -11.73
CA SER A 16 -12.95 1.27 -12.36
C SER A 16 -14.08 0.44 -11.75
N ASP A 17 -13.78 -0.50 -10.84
CA ASP A 17 -14.81 -1.21 -10.10
C ASP A 17 -15.57 -0.21 -9.21
N HIS A 18 -16.78 0.12 -9.65
CA HIS A 18 -17.62 1.10 -8.98
C HIS A 18 -17.98 0.66 -7.55
N TYR A 19 -18.16 -0.65 -7.33
CA TYR A 19 -18.54 -1.20 -6.03
C TYR A 19 -17.44 -0.98 -5.00
N TYR A 20 -16.17 -1.07 -5.42
CA TYR A 20 -15.03 -0.90 -4.52
C TYR A 20 -14.45 0.51 -4.50
N PHE A 21 -14.30 1.22 -5.63
CA PHE A 21 -13.41 2.41 -5.66
C PHE A 21 -14.01 3.70 -6.22
N SER A 22 -15.33 3.76 -6.43
CA SER A 22 -16.00 4.96 -6.94
C SER A 22 -15.70 6.24 -6.14
N LYS A 23 -15.55 6.14 -4.81
CA LYS A 23 -15.20 7.26 -3.94
C LYS A 23 -13.75 7.69 -4.14
N LEU A 24 -12.80 6.75 -4.22
CA LEU A 24 -11.39 7.04 -4.46
C LEU A 24 -11.21 7.76 -5.80
N GLN A 25 -11.85 7.28 -6.87
CA GLN A 25 -11.83 7.92 -8.19
C GLN A 25 -12.33 9.38 -8.12
N ARG A 26 -13.44 9.60 -7.40
CA ARG A 26 -14.00 10.94 -7.23
C ARG A 26 -13.05 11.85 -6.45
N TYR A 27 -12.51 11.39 -5.32
CA TYR A 27 -11.59 12.17 -4.49
C TYR A 27 -10.27 12.47 -5.20
N ALA A 28 -9.73 11.52 -5.97
CA ALA A 28 -8.55 11.73 -6.79
C ALA A 28 -8.79 12.81 -7.85
N LYS A 29 -9.94 12.76 -8.54
CA LYS A 29 -10.32 13.78 -9.52
C LYS A 29 -10.50 15.16 -8.88
N GLU A 30 -11.15 15.24 -7.72
CA GLU A 30 -11.29 16.49 -6.94
C GLU A 30 -9.92 17.07 -6.54
N ALA A 31 -8.89 16.22 -6.40
CA ALA A 31 -7.52 16.59 -6.04
C ALA A 31 -6.57 16.78 -7.24
N ASP A 32 -7.07 16.87 -8.49
CA ASP A 32 -6.25 16.98 -9.72
C ASP A 32 -5.24 15.81 -9.89
N ILE A 33 -5.68 14.60 -9.53
CA ILE A 33 -4.95 13.34 -9.75
C ILE A 33 -5.64 12.59 -10.89
N GLN A 34 -4.89 12.30 -11.96
CA GLN A 34 -5.32 11.42 -13.04
C GLN A 34 -4.90 9.99 -12.69
N ILE A 35 -5.87 9.08 -12.61
CA ILE A 35 -5.62 7.65 -12.44
C ILE A 35 -6.07 6.95 -13.72
N ASP A 36 -5.14 6.25 -14.37
CA ASP A 36 -5.40 5.45 -15.56
C ASP A 36 -5.12 3.98 -15.24
N GLU A 37 -5.99 3.08 -15.69
CA GLU A 37 -5.71 1.64 -15.67
C GLU A 37 -4.67 1.33 -16.75
N VAL A 38 -3.63 0.61 -16.38
CA VAL A 38 -2.48 0.33 -17.26
C VAL A 38 -2.20 -1.17 -17.31
N ASP A 39 -2.27 -1.70 -18.51
CA ASP A 39 -2.20 -3.13 -18.86
C ASP A 39 -0.85 -3.57 -19.46
N GLU A 40 0.12 -2.65 -19.55
CA GLU A 40 1.45 -2.91 -20.09
C GLU A 40 2.50 -2.29 -19.16
N VAL A 41 3.45 -3.11 -18.68
CA VAL A 41 4.48 -2.70 -17.72
C VAL A 41 5.32 -1.54 -18.25
N GLU A 42 5.66 -1.54 -19.53
CA GLU A 42 6.51 -0.51 -20.15
C GLU A 42 5.86 0.89 -20.09
N LYS A 43 4.52 0.96 -20.08
CA LYS A 43 3.79 2.23 -20.01
C LYS A 43 3.97 2.94 -18.67
N PHE A 44 4.33 2.23 -17.60
CA PHE A 44 4.60 2.80 -16.27
C PHE A 44 5.64 3.93 -16.29
N ALA A 45 6.57 3.92 -17.25
CA ALA A 45 7.54 5.01 -17.42
C ALA A 45 6.90 6.39 -17.64
N ASN A 46 5.66 6.43 -18.14
CA ASN A 46 4.91 7.66 -18.44
C ASN A 46 4.14 8.25 -17.24
N TYR A 47 4.17 7.58 -16.08
CA TYR A 47 3.41 7.94 -14.90
C TYR A 47 4.32 8.34 -13.74
N ASP A 48 3.83 9.16 -12.83
CA ASP A 48 4.59 9.62 -11.67
C ASP A 48 4.54 8.60 -10.52
N THR A 49 3.36 7.98 -10.35
CA THR A 49 3.10 6.93 -9.36
C THR A 49 2.60 5.67 -10.05
N ILE A 50 2.98 4.49 -9.56
CA ILE A 50 2.47 3.19 -9.97
C ILE A 50 1.87 2.47 -8.77
N ILE A 51 0.69 1.88 -8.91
CA ILE A 51 -0.03 1.17 -7.86
C ILE A 51 -0.30 -0.27 -8.30
N PHE A 52 0.18 -1.22 -7.50
CA PHE A 52 -0.15 -2.64 -7.56
C PHE A 52 -1.09 -2.96 -6.39
N ASN A 53 -2.39 -2.94 -6.64
CA ASN A 53 -3.40 -3.16 -5.61
C ASN A 53 -3.88 -4.62 -5.64
N TYR A 54 -3.41 -5.45 -4.70
CA TYR A 54 -3.72 -6.88 -4.65
C TYR A 54 -3.25 -7.62 -5.92
N PRO A 55 -1.94 -7.65 -6.24
CA PRO A 55 -1.46 -8.44 -7.38
C PRO A 55 -1.54 -9.94 -7.09
N GLU A 56 -2.09 -10.71 -8.01
CA GLU A 56 -2.22 -12.18 -7.90
C GLU A 56 -1.14 -12.94 -8.69
N ILE A 57 -0.53 -12.29 -9.68
CA ILE A 57 0.55 -12.88 -10.48
C ILE A 57 1.92 -12.47 -9.91
N PRO A 58 2.85 -13.42 -9.66
CA PRO A 58 4.23 -13.12 -9.31
C PRO A 58 4.97 -12.27 -10.36
N PHE A 59 5.77 -11.32 -9.89
CA PHE A 59 6.57 -10.45 -10.74
C PHE A 59 7.78 -11.20 -11.30
N LYS A 60 8.06 -11.00 -12.58
CA LYS A 60 9.25 -11.56 -13.23
C LYS A 60 10.50 -10.76 -12.89
N PRO A 61 11.69 -11.36 -12.91
CA PRO A 61 12.95 -10.65 -12.64
C PRO A 61 13.13 -9.38 -13.47
N GLU A 62 12.79 -9.43 -14.77
CA GLU A 62 12.87 -8.26 -15.66
C GLU A 62 11.90 -7.14 -15.29
N GLU A 63 10.72 -7.48 -14.75
CA GLU A 63 9.74 -6.49 -14.25
C GLU A 63 10.26 -5.85 -12.96
N VAL A 64 10.81 -6.66 -12.05
CA VAL A 64 11.42 -6.18 -10.81
C VAL A 64 12.57 -5.21 -11.11
N ASP A 65 13.47 -5.57 -12.03
CA ASP A 65 14.58 -4.71 -12.45
C ASP A 65 14.07 -3.40 -13.05
N PHE A 66 13.03 -3.46 -13.90
CA PHE A 66 12.44 -2.27 -14.49
C PHE A 66 11.79 -1.36 -13.43
N ILE A 67 11.03 -1.92 -12.49
CA ILE A 67 10.39 -1.17 -11.40
C ILE A 67 11.44 -0.52 -10.49
N GLU A 68 12.53 -1.22 -10.18
CA GLU A 68 13.66 -0.65 -9.44
C GLU A 68 14.27 0.55 -10.18
N GLU A 69 14.45 0.46 -11.50
CA GLU A 69 14.94 1.58 -12.31
C GLU A 69 13.96 2.77 -12.33
N LEU A 70 12.64 2.53 -12.26
CA LEU A 70 11.65 3.60 -12.11
C LEU A 70 11.79 4.32 -10.77
N VAL A 71 11.95 3.57 -9.67
CA VAL A 71 12.19 4.13 -8.33
C VAL A 71 13.50 4.92 -8.30
N LYS A 72 14.59 4.40 -8.88
CA LYS A 72 15.86 5.11 -9.03
C LYS A 72 15.70 6.43 -9.80
N LYS A 73 14.80 6.52 -10.76
CA LYS A 73 14.47 7.75 -11.50
C LYS A 73 13.57 8.73 -10.74
N GLY A 74 13.27 8.45 -9.46
CA GLY A 74 12.51 9.36 -8.60
C GLY A 74 11.00 9.12 -8.63
N LYS A 75 10.52 8.02 -9.23
CA LYS A 75 9.08 7.68 -9.23
C LYS A 75 8.67 7.01 -7.91
N THR A 76 7.37 6.98 -7.67
CA THR A 76 6.76 6.30 -6.52
C THR A 76 6.05 5.04 -6.98
N VAL A 77 6.30 3.92 -6.30
CA VAL A 77 5.64 2.64 -6.55
C VAL A 77 5.00 2.18 -5.25
N GLY A 78 3.72 1.81 -5.28
CA GLY A 78 3.01 1.25 -4.14
C GLY A 78 2.55 -0.17 -4.44
N ILE A 79 2.73 -1.09 -3.49
CA ILE A 79 2.19 -2.45 -3.53
C ILE A 79 1.41 -2.74 -2.26
N PHE A 80 0.22 -3.31 -2.41
CA PHE A 80 -0.71 -3.48 -1.30
C PHE A 80 -1.24 -4.92 -1.26
N ALA A 81 -1.05 -5.57 -0.12
CA ALA A 81 -1.42 -6.96 0.10
C ALA A 81 -2.75 -7.07 0.87
N TYR A 82 -3.01 -8.23 1.46
CA TYR A 82 -4.16 -8.50 2.31
C TYR A 82 -3.79 -9.56 3.35
N TYR A 83 -4.50 -9.58 4.48
CA TYR A 83 -4.28 -10.57 5.55
C TYR A 83 -4.39 -12.04 5.09
N LYS A 84 -3.95 -12.96 5.97
CA LYS A 84 -4.06 -14.44 5.87
C LYS A 84 -3.30 -15.13 4.75
N ASN A 85 -3.00 -14.44 3.65
CA ASN A 85 -2.27 -14.98 2.51
C ASN A 85 -2.93 -16.23 1.89
N GLU A 86 -4.27 -16.39 1.97
CA GLU A 86 -4.99 -17.56 1.44
C GLU A 86 -4.78 -17.70 -0.08
N ASP A 87 -4.81 -16.58 -0.80
CA ASP A 87 -4.57 -16.48 -2.25
C ASP A 87 -3.09 -16.23 -2.59
N ARG A 88 -2.19 -16.38 -1.60
CA ARG A 88 -0.74 -16.18 -1.75
C ARG A 88 -0.31 -14.76 -2.12
N ILE A 89 -1.14 -13.76 -1.80
CA ILE A 89 -0.88 -12.35 -2.12
C ILE A 89 0.39 -11.81 -1.46
N ALA A 90 0.67 -12.17 -0.20
CA ALA A 90 1.91 -11.78 0.45
C ALA A 90 3.12 -12.41 -0.26
N ASP A 91 3.04 -13.69 -0.66
CA ASP A 91 4.08 -14.35 -1.45
C ASP A 91 4.31 -13.63 -2.79
N THR A 92 3.21 -13.29 -3.48
CA THR A 92 3.25 -12.57 -4.75
C THR A 92 3.86 -11.18 -4.58
N CYS A 93 3.44 -10.42 -3.57
CA CYS A 93 4.00 -9.11 -3.28
C CYS A 93 5.50 -9.19 -2.96
N ASN A 94 5.92 -10.22 -2.20
CA ASN A 94 7.32 -10.47 -1.86
C ASN A 94 8.22 -10.72 -3.08
N THR A 95 7.67 -11.20 -4.21
CA THR A 95 8.47 -11.33 -5.44
C THR A 95 8.98 -10.00 -5.98
N LEU A 96 8.36 -8.88 -5.60
CA LEU A 96 8.82 -7.52 -5.91
C LEU A 96 9.40 -6.81 -4.67
N SER A 97 8.68 -6.82 -3.54
CA SER A 97 8.98 -5.95 -2.39
C SER A 97 10.30 -6.29 -1.71
N GLU A 98 10.74 -7.56 -1.72
CA GLU A 98 12.00 -7.96 -1.11
C GLU A 98 13.21 -7.25 -1.77
N ARG A 99 13.12 -6.86 -3.05
CA ARG A 99 14.14 -6.04 -3.73
C ARG A 99 14.39 -4.71 -3.02
N PHE A 100 13.36 -4.17 -2.39
CA PHE A 100 13.41 -2.90 -1.66
C PHE A 100 13.59 -3.08 -0.15
N GLY A 101 13.82 -4.32 0.30
CA GLY A 101 14.06 -4.66 1.69
C GLY A 101 12.80 -4.65 2.56
N ILE A 102 11.63 -4.88 1.97
CA ILE A 102 10.36 -5.02 2.68
C ILE A 102 9.76 -6.38 2.38
N LYS A 103 9.37 -7.11 3.44
CA LYS A 103 8.77 -8.42 3.34
C LYS A 103 7.40 -8.44 4.03
N PHE A 104 6.39 -8.91 3.33
CA PHE A 104 5.06 -9.24 3.85
C PHE A 104 5.10 -10.59 4.58
N ASN A 105 4.53 -10.66 5.78
CA ASN A 105 4.55 -11.87 6.60
C ASN A 105 3.45 -12.87 6.21
N GLY A 106 2.39 -12.41 5.56
CA GLY A 106 1.21 -13.21 5.25
C GLY A 106 0.40 -13.59 6.50
N ASP A 107 0.44 -12.75 7.53
CA ASP A 107 -0.19 -12.97 8.82
C ASP A 107 -1.58 -12.33 8.95
N ILE A 108 -2.06 -12.28 10.19
CA ILE A 108 -3.27 -11.58 10.58
C ILE A 108 -2.89 -10.67 11.73
N ILE A 109 -3.16 -9.38 11.58
CA ILE A 109 -3.15 -8.43 12.69
C ILE A 109 -4.55 -8.32 13.28
N ILE A 110 -4.63 -8.41 14.60
CA ILE A 110 -5.85 -8.14 15.37
C ILE A 110 -5.61 -7.07 16.43
N ASP A 111 -6.65 -6.34 16.80
CA ASP A 111 -6.63 -5.47 17.99
C ASP A 111 -8.01 -5.46 18.66
N ASN A 112 -8.09 -5.93 19.91
CA ASN A 112 -9.36 -5.97 20.65
C ASN A 112 -9.73 -4.65 21.34
N VAL A 113 -8.84 -3.65 21.32
CA VAL A 113 -9.00 -2.35 21.99
C VAL A 113 -9.13 -1.23 20.97
N ASN A 114 -8.20 -1.13 20.03
CA ASN A 114 -8.17 -0.10 19.00
C ASN A 114 -8.67 -0.65 17.67
N ASN A 115 -9.98 -0.85 17.60
CA ASN A 115 -10.66 -1.29 16.39
C ASN A 115 -11.89 -0.43 16.06
N TYR A 116 -12.40 -0.62 14.85
CA TYR A 116 -13.64 -0.04 14.39
C TYR A 116 -14.80 -1.03 14.54
N ASP A 117 -15.93 -0.55 15.05
CA ASP A 117 -17.20 -1.29 15.16
C ASP A 117 -17.15 -2.62 15.95
N ASN A 118 -16.24 -2.73 16.93
CA ASN A 118 -15.99 -3.96 17.71
C ASN A 118 -15.53 -5.15 16.85
N ASP A 119 -15.00 -4.89 15.65
CA ASP A 119 -14.40 -5.90 14.80
C ASP A 119 -12.88 -5.80 14.91
N ASN A 120 -12.26 -6.77 15.57
CA ASN A 120 -10.83 -6.75 15.86
C ASN A 120 -9.92 -6.87 14.63
N LEU A 121 -10.46 -7.07 13.42
CA LEU A 121 -9.71 -7.03 12.16
C LEU A 121 -9.73 -5.64 11.51
N LEU A 122 -10.53 -4.70 12.01
CA LEU A 122 -10.60 -3.31 11.53
C LEU A 122 -9.70 -2.42 12.39
N ILE A 123 -8.39 -2.54 12.17
CA ILE A 123 -7.34 -1.95 13.01
C ILE A 123 -7.39 -0.43 12.92
N VAL A 124 -7.47 0.26 14.06
CA VAL A 124 -7.46 1.72 14.13
C VAL A 124 -6.18 2.17 14.81
N THR A 125 -5.39 3.02 14.15
CA THR A 125 -4.09 3.44 14.70
C THR A 125 -3.79 4.90 14.42
N SER A 126 -3.14 5.54 15.39
CA SER A 126 -2.53 6.85 15.36
C SER A 126 -1.00 6.81 15.43
N ASP A 127 -0.41 5.61 15.50
CA ASP A 127 1.05 5.42 15.45
C ASP A 127 1.56 5.53 14.01
N LEU A 128 1.66 6.78 13.56
CA LEU A 128 1.95 7.18 12.18
C LEU A 128 3.28 7.90 12.08
N TYR A 129 4.05 7.56 11.05
CA TYR A 129 5.39 8.08 10.82
C TYR A 129 5.50 8.68 9.42
N ASN A 130 6.30 9.75 9.29
CA ASN A 130 6.56 10.39 8.00
C ASN A 130 5.27 10.81 7.26
N MET A 131 4.24 11.19 8.00
CA MET A 131 2.95 11.64 7.47
C MET A 131 2.80 13.17 7.57
N PRO A 132 2.07 13.80 6.64
CA PRO A 132 1.60 15.17 6.81
C PRO A 132 0.70 15.35 8.03
N ASP A 133 0.67 16.56 8.60
CA ASP A 133 -0.06 16.90 9.84
C ASP A 133 -1.57 16.63 9.80
N ASN A 134 -2.18 16.57 8.60
CA ASN A 134 -3.60 16.30 8.44
C ASN A 134 -3.96 14.80 8.47
N ILE A 135 -2.97 13.91 8.56
CA ILE A 135 -3.16 12.46 8.67
C ILE A 135 -2.70 12.03 10.06
N LYS A 136 -3.66 11.85 10.96
CA LYS A 136 -3.40 11.59 12.39
C LYS A 136 -3.93 10.25 12.86
N LYS A 137 -4.89 9.67 12.12
CA LYS A 137 -5.47 8.39 12.46
C LYS A 137 -6.02 7.70 11.21
N VAL A 138 -5.80 6.41 11.08
CA VAL A 138 -6.29 5.60 9.96
C VAL A 138 -7.00 4.35 10.48
N MET A 139 -7.85 3.78 9.64
CA MET A 139 -8.39 2.43 9.83
C MET A 139 -7.89 1.52 8.71
N LEU A 140 -7.29 0.40 9.08
CA LEU A 140 -6.73 -0.59 8.18
C LEU A 140 -7.48 -1.91 8.38
N ALA A 141 -8.38 -2.20 7.44
CA ALA A 141 -9.16 -3.43 7.46
C ALA A 141 -8.30 -4.61 6.99
N CYS A 142 -8.32 -5.72 7.75
CA CYS A 142 -7.76 -7.00 7.34
C CYS A 142 -6.30 -6.88 6.83
N THR A 143 -5.42 -6.39 7.70
CA THR A 143 -4.02 -6.11 7.36
C THR A 143 -3.08 -7.24 7.74
N ASP A 144 -2.06 -7.42 6.90
CA ASP A 144 -0.82 -8.15 7.16
C ASP A 144 0.21 -7.23 7.85
N SER A 145 1.21 -7.83 8.51
CA SER A 145 2.41 -7.15 8.99
C SER A 145 3.59 -7.25 8.03
N LEU A 146 4.57 -6.38 8.23
CA LEU A 146 5.76 -6.25 7.41
C LEU A 146 7.03 -6.38 8.25
N ILE A 147 8.08 -6.92 7.65
CA ILE A 147 9.45 -6.89 8.18
C ILE A 147 10.34 -6.09 7.23
N THR A 148 11.26 -5.32 7.82
CA THR A 148 12.26 -4.56 7.08
C THR A 148 13.63 -5.22 7.16
N THR A 149 14.36 -5.28 6.04
CA THR A 149 15.71 -5.87 5.96
C THR A 149 16.77 -4.86 5.47
N SER A 150 16.38 -3.60 5.25
CA SER A 150 17.24 -2.54 4.71
C SER A 150 17.15 -1.28 5.56
N PRO A 151 18.28 -0.59 5.84
CA PRO A 151 18.27 0.67 6.61
C PRO A 151 17.66 1.85 5.84
N ASN A 152 17.41 1.70 4.53
CA ASN A 152 16.75 2.72 3.71
C ASN A 152 15.23 2.59 3.74
N VAL A 153 14.71 1.61 4.48
CA VAL A 153 13.28 1.46 4.75
C VAL A 153 12.95 2.19 6.05
N ARG A 154 11.86 2.94 6.03
CA ARG A 154 11.32 3.60 7.21
C ARG A 154 9.84 3.24 7.41
N PRO A 155 9.38 3.19 8.67
CA PRO A 155 7.98 2.90 8.96
C PRO A 155 7.08 4.05 8.47
N LEU A 156 5.84 3.70 8.15
CA LEU A 156 4.75 4.62 7.86
C LEU A 156 3.60 4.47 8.84
N VAL A 157 3.21 3.24 9.14
CA VAL A 157 2.08 2.93 10.03
C VAL A 157 2.42 1.72 10.87
N HIS A 158 2.25 1.83 12.18
CA HIS A 158 2.30 0.72 13.13
C HIS A 158 0.90 0.46 13.72
N GLY A 159 0.64 -0.76 14.17
CA GLY A 159 -0.44 -1.02 15.11
C GLY A 159 -0.18 -0.37 16.46
N GLU A 160 -1.23 -0.03 17.20
CA GLU A 160 -1.09 0.45 18.58
C GLU A 160 -0.48 -0.66 19.47
N ASP A 161 -0.03 -0.33 20.69
CA ASP A 161 0.57 -1.29 21.64
C ASP A 161 -0.34 -2.49 22.00
N THR A 162 -1.63 -2.39 21.70
CA THR A 162 -2.65 -3.43 21.91
C THR A 162 -2.86 -4.35 20.70
N ALA A 163 -2.24 -4.02 19.56
CA ALA A 163 -2.32 -4.82 18.35
C ALA A 163 -1.39 -6.03 18.45
N GLU A 164 -1.86 -7.17 17.94
CA GLU A 164 -1.15 -8.44 17.99
C GLU A 164 -1.08 -9.05 16.59
N SER A 165 0.13 -9.44 16.16
CA SER A 165 0.32 -10.36 15.05
C SER A 165 0.03 -11.79 15.48
N LYS A 166 -0.71 -12.54 14.66
CA LYS A 166 -0.92 -13.98 14.86
C LYS A 166 0.33 -14.84 14.60
N LEU A 167 1.39 -14.26 14.04
CA LEU A 167 2.71 -14.89 13.93
C LEU A 167 3.70 -14.38 14.99
N GLU A 168 3.26 -13.55 15.95
CA GLU A 168 4.12 -12.94 16.98
C GLU A 168 5.20 -12.00 16.41
N GLU A 169 4.94 -11.42 15.23
CA GLU A 169 5.81 -10.45 14.56
C GLU A 169 5.53 -9.00 15.01
N GLU A 170 6.41 -8.07 14.64
CA GLU A 170 6.18 -6.64 14.82
C GLU A 170 4.94 -6.18 14.04
N THR A 171 4.17 -5.25 14.61
CA THR A 171 2.94 -4.71 14.00
C THR A 171 3.23 -3.55 13.05
N LEU A 172 4.30 -3.63 12.26
CA LEU A 172 4.55 -2.68 11.17
C LEU A 172 3.60 -2.98 10.02
N LEU A 173 2.67 -2.06 9.72
CA LEU A 173 1.57 -2.30 8.77
C LEU A 173 1.84 -1.68 7.40
N PHE A 174 2.56 -0.56 7.37
CA PHE A 174 3.01 0.11 6.15
C PHE A 174 4.45 0.58 6.32
N ALA A 175 5.24 0.44 5.26
CA ALA A 175 6.63 0.89 5.22
C ALA A 175 6.95 1.52 3.86
N GLU A 176 7.97 2.37 3.81
CA GLU A 176 8.51 2.87 2.56
C GLU A 176 10.03 2.77 2.51
N TYR A 177 10.54 2.26 1.39
CA TYR A 177 11.90 2.45 0.96
C TYR A 177 12.03 3.82 0.28
N VAL A 178 13.12 4.54 0.58
CA VAL A 178 13.46 5.80 -0.07
C VAL A 178 14.82 5.67 -0.75
N HIS A 179 14.86 5.85 -2.07
CA HIS A 179 16.11 5.84 -2.82
C HIS A 179 16.98 7.04 -2.41
N PRO A 180 18.24 6.81 -1.95
CA PRO A 180 19.02 7.83 -1.26
C PRO A 180 19.39 9.03 -2.15
N GLU A 181 19.56 8.82 -3.45
CA GLU A 181 20.02 9.88 -4.37
C GLU A 181 18.86 10.63 -5.05
N SER A 182 17.78 9.92 -5.40
CA SER A 182 16.69 10.47 -6.21
C SER A 182 15.44 10.79 -5.39
N GLY A 183 15.34 10.25 -4.17
CA GLY A 183 14.15 10.36 -3.34
C GLY A 183 12.94 9.59 -3.86
N GLY A 184 13.10 8.78 -4.91
CA GLY A 184 12.05 7.87 -5.39
C GLY A 184 11.71 6.82 -4.34
N LYS A 185 10.48 6.31 -4.37
CA LYS A 185 9.92 5.55 -3.25
C LYS A 185 9.33 4.22 -3.70
N PHE A 186 9.49 3.23 -2.85
CA PHE A 186 8.71 2.00 -2.92
C PHE A 186 7.95 1.83 -1.60
N ILE A 187 6.63 1.76 -1.68
CA ILE A 187 5.72 1.72 -0.53
C ILE A 187 5.06 0.35 -0.51
N ALA A 188 5.05 -0.28 0.66
CA ALA A 188 4.37 -1.54 0.92
C ALA A 188 3.33 -1.33 2.02
N GLY A 189 2.14 -1.89 1.85
CA GLY A 189 1.07 -1.85 2.85
C GLY A 189 0.36 -3.19 2.97
N GLY A 190 0.16 -3.65 4.21
CA GLY A 190 -0.44 -4.96 4.50
C GLY A 190 -1.93 -5.09 4.15
N THR A 191 -2.58 -4.02 3.69
CA THR A 191 -3.97 -4.03 3.24
C THR A 191 -4.17 -3.19 1.97
N CYS A 192 -5.04 -3.69 1.09
CA CYS A 192 -5.47 -3.10 -0.17
C CYS A 192 -6.87 -2.47 -0.13
N VAL A 193 -7.56 -2.53 1.03
CA VAL A 193 -8.97 -2.13 1.17
C VAL A 193 -9.17 -0.88 2.01
N PHE A 194 -8.11 -0.28 2.57
CA PHE A 194 -8.22 0.97 3.34
C PHE A 194 -8.80 2.15 2.52
N TRP A 195 -8.71 2.09 1.20
CA TRP A 195 -9.22 3.08 0.26
C TRP A 195 -10.46 2.64 -0.53
N ASP A 196 -11.07 1.51 -0.15
CA ASP A 196 -12.32 1.08 -0.75
C ASP A 196 -13.50 1.96 -0.29
N ASN A 197 -14.67 1.78 -0.89
CA ASN A 197 -15.84 2.60 -0.64
C ASN A 197 -16.34 2.49 0.80
N TYR A 198 -16.04 1.40 1.50
CA TYR A 198 -16.38 1.21 2.91
C TYR A 198 -15.42 2.01 3.80
N SER A 199 -14.13 1.89 3.56
CA SER A 199 -13.07 2.35 4.46
C SER A 199 -12.64 3.79 4.22
N ILE A 200 -12.74 4.30 2.99
CA ILE A 200 -12.12 5.58 2.61
C ILE A 200 -12.64 6.80 3.38
N ASP A 201 -13.88 6.77 3.85
CA ASP A 201 -14.48 7.87 4.62
C ASP A 201 -14.26 7.72 6.14
N LEU A 202 -13.57 6.67 6.59
CA LEU A 202 -13.27 6.43 7.99
C LEU A 202 -11.95 7.10 8.38
N TYR A 203 -11.98 7.83 9.49
CA TYR A 203 -10.83 8.57 10.03
C TYR A 203 -10.16 9.47 8.97
N ASN A 204 -8.85 9.33 8.73
CA ASN A 204 -8.11 10.05 7.69
C ASN A 204 -7.75 9.18 6.50
N ASN A 205 -8.51 8.10 6.23
CA ASN A 205 -8.20 7.19 5.13
C ASN A 205 -8.19 7.91 3.78
N LYS A 206 -9.14 8.82 3.52
CA LYS A 206 -9.14 9.66 2.32
C LYS A 206 -7.82 10.43 2.16
N GLU A 207 -7.41 11.18 3.18
CA GLU A 207 -6.17 11.96 3.13
C GLU A 207 -4.95 11.06 2.98
N PHE A 208 -4.94 9.91 3.65
CA PHE A 208 -3.90 8.89 3.55
C PHE A 208 -3.81 8.32 2.13
N SER A 209 -4.93 7.94 1.51
CA SER A 209 -4.96 7.45 0.12
C SER A 209 -4.43 8.49 -0.86
N LEU A 210 -4.90 9.74 -0.77
CA LEU A 210 -4.44 10.82 -1.66
C LEU A 210 -2.96 11.14 -1.45
N ASN A 211 -2.47 11.06 -0.21
CA ASN A 211 -1.06 11.19 0.07
C ASN A 211 -0.26 10.10 -0.64
N LEU A 212 -0.61 8.81 -0.47
CA LEU A 212 0.09 7.70 -1.12
C LEU A 212 0.16 7.84 -2.65
N LEU A 213 -0.92 8.33 -3.28
CA LEU A 213 -0.95 8.56 -4.72
C LEU A 213 -0.01 9.70 -5.20
N THR A 214 0.41 10.58 -4.30
CA THR A 214 1.16 11.80 -4.60
C THR A 214 2.55 11.89 -3.94
N ARG A 215 2.94 10.91 -3.11
CA ARG A 215 4.24 10.87 -2.40
C ARG A 215 5.45 11.01 -3.32
#